data_AF-H2EZP5-F1
#
_entry.id   AF-H2EZP5-F1
#
_cell.length_a   1.000
_cell.length_b   1.000
_cell.length_c   1.000
_cell.angle_alpha   90.00
_cell.angle_beta   90.00
_cell.angle_gamma   90.00
#
_symmetry.space_group_name_H-M   'P 1'
#
loop_
_entity.id
_entity.type
_entity.pdbx_description
1 polymer ?
#
loop_
_entity_poly.entity_id
_entity_poly.type
_entity_poly.pdbx_seq_one_letter_code
_entity_poly.pdbx_strand_id
1 'polypeptide(L)'
;AVDLGTAGDFAILSKTGVSTTGVTSVTGGDIGTSPIAGSALTGFALTMDLVTNKFSTSGVLAAPFKLYAASYATPTPSELTTAVGDMETAFTDAAGRVDPKEVDLGAGDINGLTLSAGLYKWGSNVGFTDSLTFNGTSSDIWILQISGNLVVGSGASVILAGGAQAENIFWQISGATSFGTTSHMEGVFLSKTAIVFKTGSSLNGTALSQTAVTWDS
;
A
#
# COMPACT_ATOMS: atom_id res chain seq x y z
N ALA A 1 15.71 -2.58 -6.33
CA ALA A 1 14.38 -2.29 -5.76
C ALA A 1 13.37 -3.25 -6.40
N VAL A 2 12.08 -3.16 -6.05
CA VAL A 2 10.99 -3.77 -6.83
C VAL A 2 10.51 -2.71 -7.82
N ASP A 3 10.36 -3.06 -9.10
CA ASP A 3 9.85 -2.13 -10.10
C ASP A 3 8.31 -2.09 -10.02
N LEU A 4 7.74 -0.90 -9.83
CA LEU A 4 6.30 -0.71 -9.73
C LEU A 4 5.65 -0.39 -11.08
N GLY A 5 6.44 -0.09 -12.12
CA GLY A 5 5.92 0.42 -13.39
C GLY A 5 4.95 1.59 -13.16
N THR A 6 3.82 1.55 -13.87
CA THR A 6 2.77 2.58 -13.76
C THR A 6 1.95 2.49 -12.46
N ALA A 7 2.08 1.40 -11.68
CA ALA A 7 1.47 1.35 -10.35
C ALA A 7 2.13 2.35 -9.37
N GLY A 8 3.36 2.78 -9.65
CA GLY A 8 4.09 3.77 -8.85
C GLY A 8 3.50 5.19 -8.89
N ASP A 9 2.64 5.51 -9.86
CA ASP A 9 1.97 6.81 -9.95
C ASP A 9 0.78 6.96 -8.96
N PHE A 10 0.38 5.85 -8.34
CA PHE A 10 -0.75 5.79 -7.42
C PHE A 10 -0.28 5.82 -5.97
N ALA A 11 -0.99 6.58 -5.14
CA ALA A 11 -0.93 6.42 -3.68
C ALA A 11 -1.77 5.22 -3.24
N ILE A 12 -2.89 4.97 -3.93
CA ILE A 12 -3.75 3.80 -3.73
C ILE A 12 -4.15 3.20 -5.07
N LEU A 13 -3.94 1.90 -5.25
CA LEU A 13 -4.46 1.14 -6.38
C LEU A 13 -5.13 -0.14 -5.87
N SER A 14 -6.33 -0.41 -6.35
CA SER A 14 -7.13 -1.57 -5.92
C SER A 14 -7.81 -2.27 -7.10
N LYS A 15 -8.21 -3.53 -6.92
CA LYS A 15 -9.02 -4.25 -7.93
C LYS A 15 -10.52 -4.25 -7.65
N THR A 16 -10.91 -4.20 -6.39
CA THR A 16 -12.30 -4.40 -5.97
C THR A 16 -12.88 -3.21 -5.19
N GLY A 17 -12.19 -2.08 -5.19
CA GLY A 17 -12.71 -0.81 -4.68
C GLY A 17 -11.85 -0.17 -3.59
N VAL A 18 -12.15 1.10 -3.36
CA VAL A 18 -11.56 1.90 -2.28
C VAL A 18 -12.69 2.56 -1.51
N SER A 19 -12.68 2.46 -0.19
CA SER A 19 -13.73 3.06 0.65
C SER A 19 -13.16 3.89 1.80
N THR A 20 -13.84 4.96 2.14
CA THR A 20 -13.62 5.72 3.39
C THR A 20 -14.95 6.01 4.09
N THR A 21 -14.98 5.97 5.42
CA THR A 21 -16.18 6.24 6.23
C THR A 21 -16.16 7.59 6.96
N GLY A 22 -15.09 8.38 6.83
CA GLY A 22 -15.01 9.71 7.47
C GLY A 22 -13.79 10.53 7.09
N VAL A 23 -13.14 11.19 8.07
CA VAL A 23 -12.05 12.14 7.80
C VAL A 23 -10.80 11.40 7.36
N THR A 24 -10.61 11.30 6.05
CA THR A 24 -9.41 10.78 5.40
C THR A 24 -8.76 11.91 4.60
N SER A 25 -7.44 11.88 4.50
CA SER A 25 -6.65 12.75 3.63
C SER A 25 -5.64 11.90 2.88
N VAL A 26 -5.60 12.02 1.56
CA VAL A 26 -4.64 11.36 0.68
C VAL A 26 -3.85 12.42 -0.08
N THR A 27 -2.54 12.22 -0.16
CA THR A 27 -1.60 13.09 -0.87
C THR A 27 -0.53 12.24 -1.55
N GLY A 28 0.22 12.83 -2.48
CA GLY A 28 1.43 12.20 -3.02
C GLY A 28 1.20 11.15 -4.11
N GLY A 29 -0.02 10.98 -4.61
CA GLY A 29 -0.31 10.09 -5.73
C GLY A 29 -1.79 9.97 -6.03
N ASP A 30 -2.11 9.36 -7.17
CA ASP A 30 -3.49 9.15 -7.62
C ASP A 30 -4.17 7.98 -6.88
N ILE A 31 -5.50 7.89 -7.01
CA ILE A 31 -6.29 6.75 -6.51
C ILE A 31 -6.90 6.03 -7.70
N GLY A 32 -6.66 4.72 -7.82
CA GLY A 32 -7.12 3.89 -8.92
C GLY A 32 -7.94 2.70 -8.47
N THR A 33 -8.95 2.33 -9.25
CA THR A 33 -9.62 1.04 -9.10
C THR A 33 -9.96 0.39 -10.45
N SER A 34 -9.54 -0.87 -10.65
CA SER A 34 -9.76 -1.62 -11.89
C SER A 34 -9.57 -3.12 -11.67
N PRO A 35 -10.45 -4.00 -12.19
CA PRO A 35 -11.42 -3.76 -13.27
C PRO A 35 -12.77 -3.22 -12.81
N ILE A 36 -12.95 -2.93 -11.52
CA ILE A 36 -14.24 -2.47 -10.99
C ILE A 36 -14.56 -1.02 -11.39
N ALA A 37 -15.86 -0.72 -11.46
CA ALA A 37 -16.37 0.60 -11.80
C ALA A 37 -16.17 1.62 -10.67
N GLY A 38 -16.24 2.90 -11.01
CA GLY A 38 -16.08 4.02 -10.07
C GLY A 38 -17.12 4.07 -8.95
N SER A 39 -18.23 3.34 -9.06
CA SER A 39 -19.19 3.13 -7.96
C SER A 39 -18.58 2.42 -6.75
N ALA A 40 -17.42 1.75 -6.92
CA ALA A 40 -16.67 1.12 -5.84
C ALA A 40 -15.66 2.06 -5.15
N LEU A 41 -15.59 3.33 -5.58
CA LEU A 41 -14.89 4.40 -4.87
C LEU A 41 -15.90 5.09 -3.93
N THR A 42 -16.09 4.54 -2.73
CA THR A 42 -17.16 4.95 -1.81
C THR A 42 -16.67 5.89 -0.71
N GLY A 43 -17.51 6.85 -0.30
CA GLY A 43 -17.19 7.82 0.75
C GLY A 43 -16.37 9.05 0.32
N PHE A 44 -15.96 9.12 -0.95
CA PHE A 44 -15.11 10.21 -1.45
C PHE A 44 -15.87 11.47 -1.90
N ALA A 45 -17.20 11.46 -1.95
CA ALA A 45 -17.99 12.58 -2.52
C ALA A 45 -17.44 13.03 -3.90
N LEU A 46 -17.30 12.07 -4.82
CA LEU A 46 -16.65 12.27 -6.11
C LEU A 46 -17.30 13.38 -6.93
N THR A 47 -16.49 14.25 -7.50
CA THR A 47 -16.88 15.20 -8.54
C THR A 47 -16.23 14.80 -9.86
N MET A 48 -17.04 14.33 -10.80
CA MET A 48 -16.57 13.88 -12.11
C MET A 48 -16.13 15.07 -12.98
N ASP A 49 -15.05 14.92 -13.73
CA ASP A 49 -14.69 15.89 -14.76
C ASP A 49 -15.72 15.85 -15.90
N LEU A 50 -16.51 16.91 -16.03
CA LEU A 50 -17.59 17.00 -17.01
C LEU A 50 -17.09 17.26 -18.44
N VAL A 51 -15.81 17.61 -18.62
CA VAL A 51 -15.25 17.91 -19.94
C VAL A 51 -14.78 16.63 -20.63
N THR A 52 -14.00 15.81 -19.94
CA THR A 52 -13.38 14.62 -20.52
C THR A 52 -13.99 13.31 -20.01
N ASN A 53 -14.61 13.31 -18.83
CA ASN A 53 -15.12 12.12 -18.15
C ASN A 53 -14.05 11.04 -17.92
N LYS A 54 -12.76 11.43 -17.84
CA LYS A 54 -11.61 10.52 -17.65
C LYS A 54 -11.20 10.33 -16.20
N PHE A 55 -11.55 11.27 -15.33
CA PHE A 55 -11.18 11.23 -13.92
C PHE A 55 -12.23 11.93 -13.05
N SER A 56 -12.17 11.68 -11.75
CA SER A 56 -12.88 12.45 -10.76
C SER A 56 -11.93 13.11 -9.76
N THR A 57 -12.48 14.04 -8.98
CA THR A 57 -11.81 14.74 -7.88
C THR A 57 -12.58 14.53 -6.59
N SER A 58 -11.94 14.76 -5.45
CA SER A 58 -12.54 14.65 -4.12
C SER A 58 -11.84 15.63 -3.17
N GLY A 59 -12.54 16.13 -2.16
CA GLY A 59 -11.92 16.88 -1.07
C GLY A 59 -11.01 16.04 -0.18
N VAL A 60 -11.12 14.71 -0.24
CA VAL A 60 -10.27 13.74 0.48
C VAL A 60 -8.89 13.59 -0.20
N LEU A 61 -8.80 13.86 -1.51
CA LEU A 61 -7.57 13.74 -2.28
C LEU A 61 -7.02 15.13 -2.62
N ALA A 62 -5.83 15.45 -2.12
CA ALA A 62 -5.21 16.74 -2.38
C ALA A 62 -4.89 16.93 -3.87
N ALA A 63 -5.09 18.14 -4.38
CA ALA A 63 -4.62 18.49 -5.72
C ALA A 63 -3.07 18.40 -5.79
N PRO A 64 -2.48 18.05 -6.95
CA PRO A 64 -3.09 17.90 -8.28
C PRO A 64 -3.61 16.50 -8.59
N PHE A 65 -3.64 15.58 -7.63
CA PHE A 65 -3.97 14.17 -7.86
C PHE A 65 -5.46 13.96 -8.19
N LYS A 66 -5.75 12.79 -8.77
CA LYS A 66 -7.04 12.42 -9.34
C LYS A 66 -7.45 11.00 -8.95
N LEU A 67 -8.75 10.75 -9.04
CA LEU A 67 -9.31 9.42 -8.90
C LEU A 67 -9.67 8.86 -10.28
N TYR A 68 -9.35 7.60 -10.51
CA TYR A 68 -9.57 6.89 -11.76
C TYR A 68 -10.28 5.57 -11.50
N ALA A 69 -11.18 5.20 -12.41
CA ALA A 69 -11.86 3.91 -12.36
C ALA A 69 -12.03 3.31 -13.75
N ALA A 70 -12.15 1.98 -13.82
CA ALA A 70 -12.28 1.25 -15.09
C ALA A 70 -13.54 1.63 -15.91
N SER A 71 -14.55 2.24 -15.30
CA SER A 71 -15.77 2.71 -15.97
C SER A 71 -15.66 4.12 -16.56
N TYR A 72 -14.51 4.80 -16.43
CA TYR A 72 -14.32 6.16 -16.95
C TYR A 72 -13.99 6.15 -18.46
N ALA A 73 -14.02 7.32 -19.09
CA ALA A 73 -13.77 7.46 -20.52
C ALA A 73 -12.32 7.12 -20.90
N THR A 74 -12.10 6.76 -22.17
CA THR A 74 -10.76 6.44 -22.68
C THR A 74 -9.81 7.64 -22.57
N PRO A 75 -8.50 7.42 -22.28
CA PRO A 75 -7.77 6.13 -22.19
C PRO A 75 -7.75 5.46 -20.80
N THR A 76 -8.48 5.99 -19.81
CA THR A 76 -8.39 5.57 -18.41
C THR A 76 -8.54 4.05 -18.17
N PRO A 77 -9.49 3.33 -18.80
CA PRO A 77 -9.62 1.89 -18.55
C PRO A 77 -8.39 1.07 -18.96
N SER A 78 -7.76 1.41 -20.09
CA SER A 78 -6.54 0.73 -20.56
C SER A 78 -5.34 1.07 -19.69
N GLU A 79 -5.18 2.33 -19.29
CA GLU A 79 -4.09 2.76 -18.40
C GLU A 79 -4.18 2.07 -17.03
N LEU A 80 -5.38 1.98 -16.45
CA LEU A 80 -5.59 1.25 -15.21
C LEU A 80 -5.39 -0.26 -15.35
N THR A 81 -5.68 -0.83 -16.51
CA THR A 81 -5.37 -2.26 -16.78
C THR A 81 -3.86 -2.48 -16.74
N THR A 82 -3.07 -1.58 -17.33
CA THR A 82 -1.60 -1.60 -17.24
C THR A 82 -1.13 -1.44 -15.81
N ALA A 83 -1.62 -0.43 -15.07
CA ALA A 83 -1.20 -0.20 -13.68
C ALA A 83 -1.51 -1.38 -12.76
N VAL A 84 -2.66 -2.03 -12.91
CA VAL A 84 -2.99 -3.25 -12.15
C VAL A 84 -2.09 -4.42 -12.55
N GLY A 85 -1.75 -4.56 -13.83
CA GLY A 85 -0.80 -5.57 -14.30
C GLY A 85 0.63 -5.35 -13.76
N ASP A 86 1.06 -4.10 -13.70
CA ASP A 86 2.35 -3.72 -13.12
C ASP A 86 2.38 -3.99 -11.61
N MET A 87 1.30 -3.69 -10.88
CA MET A 87 1.14 -4.07 -9.47
C MET A 87 1.23 -5.59 -9.26
N GLU A 88 0.59 -6.41 -10.10
CA GLU A 88 0.65 -7.87 -10.01
C GLU A 88 2.06 -8.41 -10.32
N THR A 89 2.76 -7.76 -11.26
CA THR A 89 4.14 -8.05 -11.60
C THR A 89 5.09 -7.69 -10.46
N ALA A 90 4.94 -6.50 -9.86
CA ALA A 90 5.69 -6.06 -8.69
C ALA A 90 5.48 -7.01 -7.49
N PHE A 91 4.23 -7.42 -7.24
CA PHE A 91 3.92 -8.42 -6.22
C PHE A 91 4.66 -9.74 -6.47
N THR A 92 4.63 -10.23 -7.71
CA THR A 92 5.26 -11.51 -8.09
C THR A 92 6.78 -11.42 -8.02
N ASP A 93 7.37 -10.31 -8.44
CA ASP A 93 8.80 -10.02 -8.32
C ASP A 93 9.24 -10.00 -6.86
N ALA A 94 8.55 -9.24 -6.00
CA ALA A 94 8.83 -9.18 -4.57
C ALA A 94 8.69 -10.55 -3.88
N ALA A 95 7.64 -11.31 -4.22
CA ALA A 95 7.39 -12.65 -3.69
C ALA A 95 8.40 -13.70 -4.18
N GLY A 96 8.96 -13.48 -5.37
CA GLY A 96 9.89 -14.38 -6.06
C GLY A 96 11.36 -14.19 -5.68
N ARG A 97 11.71 -13.18 -4.88
CA ARG A 97 13.09 -12.98 -4.41
C ARG A 97 13.56 -14.18 -3.58
N VAL A 98 14.82 -14.56 -3.76
CA VAL A 98 15.47 -15.72 -3.14
C VAL A 98 16.63 -15.28 -2.24
N ASP A 99 17.20 -16.22 -1.50
CA ASP A 99 18.31 -16.02 -0.55
C ASP A 99 17.99 -14.97 0.53
N PRO A 100 16.93 -15.19 1.33
CA PRO A 100 16.58 -14.27 2.41
C PRO A 100 17.70 -14.19 3.44
N LYS A 101 17.93 -12.98 3.92
CA LYS A 101 18.85 -12.69 5.02
C LYS A 101 18.39 -13.34 6.32
N GLU A 102 17.08 -13.32 6.56
CA GLU A 102 16.44 -13.94 7.72
C GLU A 102 15.17 -14.67 7.29
N VAL A 103 14.93 -15.84 7.90
CA VAL A 103 13.72 -16.64 7.71
C VAL A 103 13.02 -16.78 9.06
N ASP A 104 11.72 -16.49 9.08
CA ASP A 104 10.85 -16.55 10.25
C ASP A 104 11.38 -15.77 11.47
N LEU A 105 12.00 -14.61 11.21
CA LEU A 105 12.55 -13.72 12.24
C LEU A 105 11.49 -13.40 13.32
N GLY A 106 11.85 -13.57 14.59
CA GLY A 106 10.94 -13.35 15.72
C GLY A 106 9.71 -14.27 15.74
N ALA A 107 9.71 -15.36 14.96
CA ALA A 107 8.54 -16.20 14.73
C ALA A 107 7.30 -15.42 14.25
N GLY A 108 7.52 -14.29 13.57
CA GLY A 108 6.48 -13.38 13.09
C GLY A 108 6.15 -12.22 14.04
N ASP A 109 6.63 -12.22 15.28
CA ASP A 109 6.57 -11.05 16.16
C ASP A 109 7.85 -10.23 15.99
N ILE A 110 7.73 -9.09 15.31
CA ILE A 110 8.86 -8.18 15.02
C ILE A 110 8.85 -6.94 15.91
N ASN A 111 8.15 -7.00 17.05
CA ASN A 111 8.03 -5.89 17.98
C ASN A 111 9.38 -5.43 18.54
N GLY A 112 9.66 -4.13 18.41
CA GLY A 112 10.87 -3.48 18.91
C GLY A 112 12.14 -3.81 18.13
N LEU A 113 12.05 -4.53 17.01
CA LEU A 113 13.22 -4.91 16.23
C LEU A 113 13.74 -3.74 15.39
N THR A 114 15.04 -3.77 15.13
CA THR A 114 15.71 -2.91 14.14
C THR A 114 16.20 -3.77 12.98
N LEU A 115 15.64 -3.53 11.79
CA LEU A 115 15.96 -4.24 10.56
C LEU A 115 16.97 -3.43 9.73
N SER A 116 18.13 -4.01 9.47
CA SER A 116 19.06 -3.50 8.45
C SER A 116 18.66 -4.00 7.06
N ALA A 117 19.16 -3.36 6.01
CA ALA A 117 18.83 -3.67 4.61
C ALA A 117 18.86 -5.17 4.30
N GLY A 118 17.94 -5.62 3.44
CA GLY A 118 17.91 -7.01 2.96
C GLY A 118 16.52 -7.59 2.72
N LEU A 119 16.52 -8.86 2.33
CA LEU A 119 15.34 -9.67 2.11
C LEU A 119 14.99 -10.44 3.39
N TYR A 120 13.74 -10.32 3.83
CA TYR A 120 13.20 -11.02 4.99
C TYR A 120 12.01 -11.87 4.57
N LYS A 121 11.90 -13.08 5.10
CA LYS A 121 10.86 -14.03 4.72
C LYS A 121 10.16 -14.66 5.91
N TRP A 122 8.83 -14.71 5.85
CA TRP A 122 8.00 -15.43 6.82
C TRP A 122 7.04 -16.39 6.12
N GLY A 123 6.97 -17.62 6.62
CA GLY A 123 5.94 -18.60 6.26
C GLY A 123 4.61 -18.37 6.98
N SER A 124 4.59 -17.46 7.96
CA SER A 124 3.48 -17.22 8.89
C SER A 124 2.89 -15.80 8.75
N ASN A 125 1.98 -15.46 9.67
CA ASN A 125 1.56 -14.08 9.91
C ASN A 125 2.71 -13.30 10.57
N VAL A 126 2.76 -11.99 10.31
CA VAL A 126 3.71 -11.07 10.91
C VAL A 126 2.97 -9.93 11.59
N GLY A 127 3.50 -9.44 12.71
CA GLY A 127 2.95 -8.27 13.38
C GLY A 127 3.90 -7.64 14.39
N PHE A 128 3.53 -6.44 14.83
CA PHE A 128 4.19 -5.71 15.91
C PHE A 128 3.18 -4.76 16.54
N THR A 129 3.40 -4.40 17.81
CA THR A 129 2.42 -3.62 18.60
C THR A 129 2.93 -2.28 19.10
N ASP A 130 4.23 -2.05 19.08
CA ASP A 130 4.88 -0.83 19.58
C ASP A 130 5.70 -0.16 18.48
N SER A 131 6.88 -0.70 18.15
CA SER A 131 7.73 -0.11 17.12
C SER A 131 8.42 -1.14 16.25
N LEU A 132 8.82 -0.70 15.05
CA LEU A 132 9.72 -1.39 14.15
C LEU A 132 10.64 -0.36 13.50
N THR A 133 11.95 -0.55 13.57
CA THR A 133 12.91 0.41 13.00
C THR A 133 13.54 -0.16 11.73
N PHE A 134 13.55 0.60 10.64
CA PHE A 134 14.40 0.35 9.48
C PHE A 134 15.63 1.24 9.58
N ASN A 135 16.82 0.64 9.69
CA ASN A 135 18.06 1.39 9.84
C ASN A 135 19.02 1.07 8.69
N GLY A 136 19.28 2.06 7.85
CA GLY A 136 20.14 1.97 6.70
C GLY A 136 20.28 3.31 5.99
N THR A 137 21.00 3.31 4.88
CA THR A 137 21.23 4.50 4.05
C THR A 137 20.03 4.81 3.16
N SER A 138 20.06 5.95 2.48
CA SER A 138 19.00 6.36 1.55
C SER A 138 18.86 5.49 0.31
N SER A 139 19.87 4.67 0.00
CA SER A 139 19.88 3.72 -1.13
C SER A 139 19.62 2.28 -0.73
N ASP A 140 19.56 2.00 0.58
CA ASP A 140 19.33 0.65 1.08
C ASP A 140 17.90 0.20 0.82
N ILE A 141 17.71 -1.10 0.58
CA ILE A 141 16.43 -1.69 0.20
C ILE A 141 16.03 -2.77 1.21
N TRP A 142 14.74 -2.79 1.54
CA TRP A 142 14.11 -3.84 2.34
C TRP A 142 12.99 -4.49 1.54
N ILE A 143 12.95 -5.82 1.54
CA ILE A 143 11.84 -6.58 0.96
C ILE A 143 11.38 -7.56 2.02
N LEU A 144 10.11 -7.47 2.40
CA LEU A 144 9.49 -8.29 3.43
C LEU A 144 8.46 -9.20 2.77
N GLN A 145 8.77 -10.49 2.65
CA GLN A 145 7.89 -11.51 2.11
C GLN A 145 7.08 -12.16 3.23
N ILE A 146 5.77 -11.93 3.24
CA ILE A 146 4.86 -12.41 4.28
C ILE A 146 3.83 -13.35 3.63
N SER A 147 3.92 -14.64 3.95
CA SER A 147 2.99 -15.65 3.41
C SER A 147 1.60 -15.59 4.06
N GLY A 148 1.52 -15.06 5.28
CA GLY A 148 0.27 -14.83 6.00
C GLY A 148 -0.22 -13.38 5.95
N ASN A 149 -0.91 -12.99 7.01
CA ASN A 149 -1.39 -11.63 7.24
C ASN A 149 -0.30 -10.74 7.85
N LEU A 150 -0.39 -9.43 7.61
CA LEU A 150 0.34 -8.41 8.36
C LEU A 150 -0.63 -7.70 9.32
N VAL A 151 -0.33 -7.73 10.62
CA VAL A 151 -1.16 -7.10 11.66
C VAL A 151 -0.33 -6.11 12.46
N VAL A 152 -0.65 -4.83 12.32
CA VAL A 152 -0.01 -3.74 13.05
C VAL A 152 -0.90 -3.31 14.20
N GLY A 153 -0.36 -3.29 15.41
CA GLY A 153 -1.09 -2.91 16.62
C GLY A 153 -1.50 -1.44 16.63
N SER A 154 -2.48 -1.11 17.46
CA SER A 154 -2.89 0.28 17.67
C SER A 154 -1.75 1.09 18.29
N GLY A 155 -1.51 2.30 17.76
CA GLY A 155 -0.42 3.17 18.18
C GLY A 155 0.98 2.71 17.75
N ALA A 156 1.10 1.57 17.06
CA ALA A 156 2.39 1.07 16.63
C ALA A 156 2.98 1.96 15.52
N SER A 157 4.30 2.13 15.50
CA SER A 157 4.97 2.99 14.52
C SER A 157 6.17 2.31 13.86
N VAL A 158 6.26 2.45 12.54
CA VAL A 158 7.52 2.27 11.83
C VAL A 158 8.39 3.50 12.01
N ILE A 159 9.69 3.30 12.20
CA ILE A 159 10.69 4.37 12.38
C ILE A 159 11.78 4.20 11.31
N LEU A 160 12.12 5.29 10.61
CA LEU A 160 13.23 5.32 9.66
C LEU A 160 14.47 5.93 10.32
N ALA A 161 15.59 5.23 10.26
CA ALA A 161 16.87 5.64 10.84
C ALA A 161 18.01 5.51 9.81
N GLY A 162 19.11 6.24 10.04
CA GLY A 162 20.31 6.17 9.21
C GLY A 162 20.20 6.81 7.81
N GLY A 163 19.01 7.33 7.45
CA GLY A 163 18.71 7.85 6.13
C GLY A 163 17.79 6.95 5.29
N ALA A 164 17.30 5.84 5.86
CA ALA A 164 16.32 4.96 5.21
C ALA A 164 15.11 5.76 4.67
N GLN A 165 14.61 5.34 3.50
CA GLN A 165 13.48 6.00 2.83
C GLN A 165 12.34 5.00 2.60
N ALA A 166 11.10 5.46 2.79
CA ALA A 166 9.89 4.66 2.61
C ALA A 166 9.81 4.02 1.21
N GLU A 167 10.19 4.76 0.17
CA GLU A 167 10.19 4.28 -1.22
C GLU A 167 11.05 3.02 -1.47
N ASN A 168 11.98 2.71 -0.55
CA ASN A 168 12.85 1.54 -0.64
C ASN A 168 12.44 0.38 0.27
N ILE A 169 11.30 0.47 0.96
CA ILE A 169 10.76 -0.57 1.85
C ILE A 169 9.54 -1.20 1.17
N PHE A 170 9.68 -2.45 0.74
CA PHE A 170 8.63 -3.19 0.04
C PHE A 170 8.05 -4.27 0.92
N TRP A 171 6.76 -4.18 1.19
CA TRP A 171 5.99 -5.17 1.93
C TRP A 171 5.19 -6.00 0.93
N GLN A 172 5.55 -7.27 0.77
CA GLN A 172 4.78 -8.23 -0.03
C GLN A 172 3.97 -9.12 0.92
N ILE A 173 2.64 -9.05 0.85
CA ILE A 173 1.75 -9.76 1.78
C ILE A 173 0.76 -10.64 1.01
N SER A 174 0.81 -11.95 1.22
CA SER A 174 -0.09 -12.91 0.58
C SER A 174 -1.47 -12.99 1.26
N GLY A 175 -1.56 -12.60 2.53
CA GLY A 175 -2.80 -12.44 3.29
C GLY A 175 -3.30 -11.00 3.30
N ALA A 176 -4.10 -10.66 4.32
CA ALA A 176 -4.63 -9.33 4.56
C ALA A 176 -3.66 -8.47 5.37
N THR A 177 -3.74 -7.16 5.18
CA THR A 177 -2.99 -6.17 5.94
C THR A 177 -3.96 -5.35 6.80
N SER A 178 -3.69 -5.23 8.10
CA SER A 178 -4.47 -4.38 9.00
C SER A 178 -3.56 -3.44 9.78
N PHE A 179 -3.85 -2.15 9.66
CA PHE A 179 -3.23 -1.09 10.43
C PHE A 179 -4.13 -0.72 11.61
N GLY A 180 -3.62 -0.93 12.83
CA GLY A 180 -4.30 -0.58 14.07
C GLY A 180 -4.63 0.91 14.17
N THR A 181 -5.54 1.28 15.06
CA THR A 181 -5.90 2.69 15.25
C THR A 181 -4.65 3.50 15.58
N THR A 182 -4.53 4.71 15.05
CA THR A 182 -3.39 5.63 15.30
C THR A 182 -2.00 5.05 15.02
N SER A 183 -1.91 3.95 14.25
CA SER A 183 -0.61 3.41 13.83
C SER A 183 0.00 4.22 12.70
N HIS A 184 1.32 4.16 12.55
CA HIS A 184 2.06 4.82 11.49
C HIS A 184 2.96 3.84 10.75
N MET A 185 2.80 3.81 9.42
CA MET A 185 3.52 2.89 8.55
C MET A 185 4.35 3.63 7.52
N GLU A 186 5.43 2.98 7.09
CA GLU A 186 6.35 3.46 6.06
C GLU A 186 6.52 2.34 5.02
N GLY A 187 6.38 2.67 3.73
CA GLY A 187 6.74 1.77 2.64
C GLY A 187 5.69 1.55 1.56
N VAL A 188 6.05 0.72 0.60
CA VAL A 188 5.20 0.27 -0.50
C VAL A 188 4.57 -1.07 -0.13
N PHE A 189 3.24 -1.10 -0.04
CA PHE A 189 2.47 -2.29 0.31
C PHE A 189 1.91 -2.95 -0.95
N LEU A 190 2.38 -4.16 -1.24
CA LEU A 190 1.91 -5.06 -2.29
C LEU A 190 1.11 -6.19 -1.63
N SER A 191 -0.20 -5.99 -1.46
CA SER A 191 -1.07 -6.98 -0.81
C SER A 191 -1.89 -7.77 -1.84
N LYS A 192 -1.89 -9.09 -1.69
CA LYS A 192 -2.74 -10.00 -2.47
C LYS A 192 -4.22 -9.87 -2.09
N THR A 193 -4.50 -9.39 -0.89
CA THR A 193 -5.88 -9.19 -0.42
C THR A 193 -6.03 -7.78 0.16
N ALA A 194 -6.92 -7.60 1.13
CA ALA A 194 -7.35 -6.28 1.55
C ALA A 194 -6.28 -5.57 2.38
N ILE A 195 -6.21 -4.24 2.23
CA ILE A 195 -5.47 -3.35 3.14
C ILE A 195 -6.49 -2.52 3.91
N VAL A 196 -6.49 -2.66 5.23
CA VAL A 196 -7.45 -2.03 6.13
C VAL A 196 -6.73 -1.05 7.05
N PHE A 197 -7.06 0.22 6.91
CA PHE A 197 -6.64 1.30 7.78
C PHE A 197 -7.73 1.54 8.83
N LYS A 198 -7.40 1.45 10.13
CA LYS A 198 -8.32 1.83 11.20
C LYS A 198 -8.17 3.31 11.55
N THR A 199 -9.08 3.82 12.39
CA THR A 199 -9.17 5.22 12.81
C THR A 199 -7.82 5.83 13.13
N GLY A 200 -7.48 6.92 12.44
CA GLY A 200 -6.27 7.70 12.69
C GLY A 200 -4.96 7.02 12.31
N SER A 201 -5.00 5.82 11.70
CA SER A 201 -3.79 5.23 11.13
C SER A 201 -3.29 6.04 9.94
N SER A 202 -1.99 5.97 9.68
CA SER A 202 -1.32 6.74 8.63
C SER A 202 -0.28 5.88 7.92
N LEU A 203 -0.02 6.22 6.66
CA LEU A 203 1.00 5.60 5.82
C LEU A 203 1.73 6.70 5.08
N ASN A 204 3.05 6.66 5.11
CA ASN A 204 3.90 7.31 4.14
C ASN A 204 4.42 6.27 3.15
N GLY A 205 3.94 6.33 1.92
CA GLY A 205 4.15 5.34 0.88
C GLY A 205 2.87 5.02 0.12
N THR A 206 2.77 3.79 -0.39
CA THR A 206 1.71 3.40 -1.34
C THR A 206 0.98 2.14 -0.88
N ALA A 207 -0.35 2.11 -1.07
CA ALA A 207 -1.19 0.94 -0.82
C ALA A 207 -1.68 0.31 -2.15
N LEU A 208 -1.02 -0.77 -2.59
CA LEU A 208 -1.36 -1.54 -3.78
C LEU A 208 -2.02 -2.87 -3.38
N SER A 209 -3.32 -3.00 -3.64
CA SER A 209 -4.11 -4.17 -3.25
C SER A 209 -4.74 -4.88 -4.44
N GLN A 210 -4.58 -6.20 -4.52
CA GLN A 210 -5.30 -7.03 -5.48
C GLN A 210 -6.77 -7.27 -5.10
N THR A 211 -7.24 -6.74 -3.97
CA THR A 211 -8.68 -6.63 -3.65
C THR A 211 -9.06 -5.20 -3.29
N ALA A 212 -9.38 -4.91 -2.04
CA ALA A 212 -9.92 -3.64 -1.59
C ALA A 212 -8.97 -2.90 -0.64
N VAL A 213 -9.04 -1.57 -0.66
CA VAL A 213 -8.42 -0.71 0.35
C VAL A 213 -9.53 0.03 1.10
N THR A 214 -9.51 -0.05 2.43
CA THR A 214 -10.58 0.54 3.26
C THR A 214 -10.01 1.38 4.39
N TRP A 215 -10.51 2.61 4.55
CA TRP A 215 -10.33 3.41 5.76
C TRP A 215 -11.58 3.37 6.64
N ASP A 216 -11.38 2.96 7.88
CA ASP A 216 -12.32 3.18 8.96
C ASP A 216 -11.90 4.46 9.70
N SER A 217 -12.80 5.45 9.74
CA SER A 217 -12.62 6.68 10.51
C SER A 217 -13.24 6.56 11.89
#